data_AF-A0A843D1G4-F1
#
_entry.id   AF-A0A843D1G4-F1
#
_cell.length_a   1.000
_cell.length_b   1.000
_cell.length_c   1.000
_cell.angle_alpha   90.00
_cell.angle_beta   90.00
_cell.angle_gamma   90.00
#
_symmetry.space_group_name_H-M   'P 1'
#
loop_
_entity.id
_entity.type
_entity.pdbx_description
1 polymer ?
#
loop_
_entity_poly.entity_id
_entity_poly.type
_entity_poly.pdbx_seq_one_letter_code
_entity_poly.pdbx_strand_id
1 'polypeptide(L)'
;MKGSMIAVIAVAAIVVLAGAVFVMSGSSDKDQGMTIVDPAENRTSDTTLDTGEETDSGSSNSSNNTSTEYPFTITYQSGTDNAYSITSSTAGYTVVFSGITEETSYSISGTLDGNIVIEAGDYDFELILNGVTITSSSEVPINIISGENVTITAKKNTTNYVYDNRSAVSDEDISASIYSKCDLKLKGNGKLVVVSKNNNGIHSKDDLSVKNLTLYVTCV
;
A
#
# COMPACT_ATOMS: atom_id res chain seq x y z
N MET A 1 -36.61 34.04 19.66
CA MET A 1 -35.40 33.52 19.00
C MET A 1 -34.70 32.63 20.00
N LYS A 2 -34.77 31.30 19.84
CA LYS A 2 -34.15 30.34 20.76
C LYS A 2 -32.71 30.12 20.33
N GLY A 3 -31.75 30.49 21.17
CA GLY A 3 -30.32 30.28 20.92
C GLY A 3 -29.98 28.79 21.02
N SER A 4 -29.32 28.26 19.99
CA SER A 4 -28.78 26.90 19.99
C SER A 4 -27.38 26.96 20.59
N MET A 5 -27.16 26.22 21.68
CA MET A 5 -25.85 26.06 22.31
C MET A 5 -25.01 25.06 21.51
N ILE A 6 -23.87 25.50 20.99
CA ILE A 6 -22.87 24.62 20.36
C ILE A 6 -22.03 24.00 21.47
N ALA A 7 -22.17 22.69 21.66
CA ALA A 7 -21.29 21.90 22.53
C ALA A 7 -20.00 21.56 21.76
N VAL A 8 -18.87 22.14 22.19
CA VAL A 8 -17.54 21.79 21.70
C VAL A 8 -17.08 20.56 22.48
N ILE A 9 -17.09 19.38 21.85
CA ILE A 9 -16.51 18.17 22.41
C ILE A 9 -15.03 18.15 22.03
N ALA A 10 -14.15 18.51 22.96
CA ALA A 10 -12.72 18.30 22.84
C ALA A 10 -12.42 16.81 23.05
N VAL A 11 -12.04 16.10 21.99
CA VAL A 11 -11.54 14.73 22.09
C VAL A 11 -10.03 14.81 22.32
N ALA A 12 -9.60 14.53 23.55
CA ALA A 12 -8.18 14.40 23.89
C ALA A 12 -7.63 13.10 23.29
N ALA A 13 -6.66 13.22 22.38
CA ALA A 13 -5.90 12.09 21.88
C ALA A 13 -4.93 11.60 22.96
N ILE A 14 -5.15 10.39 23.46
CA ILE A 14 -4.21 9.71 24.36
C ILE A 14 -3.15 9.05 23.48
N VAL A 15 -1.94 9.61 23.48
CA VAL A 15 -0.75 8.96 22.92
C VAL A 15 -0.24 7.97 23.95
N VAL A 16 -0.42 6.67 23.70
CA VAL A 16 0.25 5.62 24.48
C VAL A 16 1.65 5.43 23.90
N LEU A 17 2.64 5.98 24.58
CA LEU A 17 4.04 5.68 24.31
C LEU A 17 4.34 4.30 24.93
N ALA A 18 4.34 3.25 24.11
CA ALA A 18 4.78 1.93 24.53
C ALA A 18 6.29 1.96 24.74
N GLY A 19 6.70 1.98 26.00
CA GLY A 19 8.08 1.80 26.44
C GLY A 19 8.38 0.36 26.83
N ALA A 20 9.66 0.01 26.63
CA ALA A 20 10.40 -1.16 27.12
C ALA A 20 10.28 -2.44 26.26
N VAL A 21 11.31 -3.27 26.07
CA VAL A 21 12.46 -3.57 26.92
C VAL A 21 13.67 -3.94 26.05
N PHE A 22 14.83 -3.38 26.36
CA PHE A 22 16.13 -3.82 25.83
C PHE A 22 16.64 -4.96 26.74
N VAL A 23 16.78 -6.17 26.20
CA VAL A 23 17.43 -7.29 26.90
C VAL A 23 18.77 -7.55 26.24
N MET A 24 19.85 -7.15 26.92
CA MET A 24 21.18 -7.72 26.70
C MET A 24 21.35 -8.94 27.60
N SER A 25 21.74 -10.07 27.03
CA SER A 25 22.40 -11.17 27.74
C SER A 25 23.25 -11.93 26.72
N GLY A 26 24.57 -11.85 26.88
CA GLY A 26 25.52 -12.75 26.23
C GLY A 26 25.82 -13.95 27.12
N SER A 27 26.32 -15.04 26.52
CA SER A 27 27.47 -15.84 26.99
C SER A 27 27.74 -17.01 26.03
N SER A 28 29.03 -17.31 25.90
CA SER A 28 29.72 -18.29 25.05
C SER A 28 29.41 -19.76 25.40
N ASP A 29 29.55 -20.68 24.43
CA ASP A 29 30.60 -21.71 24.45
C ASP A 29 30.54 -22.67 23.23
N LYS A 30 31.73 -23.16 22.86
CA LYS A 30 32.00 -24.18 21.82
C LYS A 30 31.96 -25.58 22.43
N ASP A 31 31.58 -26.60 21.63
CA ASP A 31 32.45 -27.73 21.23
C ASP A 31 31.82 -29.16 21.23
N GLN A 32 32.27 -29.93 20.22
CA GLN A 32 32.25 -31.38 19.90
C GLN A 32 30.95 -32.21 19.85
N GLY A 33 30.90 -33.11 18.84
CA GLY A 33 30.21 -34.39 18.99
C GLY A 33 29.72 -35.10 17.73
N MET A 34 30.64 -35.64 16.93
CA MET A 34 30.42 -36.67 15.90
C MET A 34 29.65 -37.90 16.44
N THR A 35 28.71 -38.49 15.68
CA THR A 35 28.60 -39.94 15.41
C THR A 35 27.61 -40.22 14.27
N ILE A 36 28.03 -41.14 13.39
CA ILE A 36 27.46 -41.61 12.13
C ILE A 36 26.47 -42.75 12.39
N VAL A 37 25.37 -42.83 11.62
CA VAL A 37 24.76 -44.10 11.17
C VAL A 37 23.80 -43.88 9.98
N ASP A 38 24.28 -44.22 8.78
CA ASP A 38 23.50 -44.72 7.63
C ASP A 38 23.62 -46.27 7.66
N PRO A 39 22.70 -47.10 7.10
CA PRO A 39 22.26 -46.97 5.70
C PRO A 39 20.85 -47.49 5.34
N ALA A 40 20.34 -47.08 4.18
CA ALA A 40 19.73 -48.00 3.21
C ALA A 40 19.52 -47.30 1.85
N GLU A 41 20.27 -47.80 0.86
CA GLU A 41 20.15 -47.54 -0.56
C GLU A 41 18.84 -48.09 -1.13
N ASN A 42 18.25 -47.41 -2.11
CA ASN A 42 17.87 -48.07 -3.36
C ASN A 42 17.72 -47.04 -4.50
N ARG A 43 18.74 -46.97 -5.38
CA ARG A 43 18.67 -46.34 -6.70
C ARG A 43 19.07 -47.38 -7.74
N THR A 44 18.23 -47.53 -8.76
CA THR A 44 18.43 -48.30 -9.99
C THR A 44 17.39 -47.73 -10.96
N SER A 45 17.60 -47.45 -12.24
CA SER A 45 18.77 -47.31 -13.10
C SER A 45 18.34 -46.52 -14.35
N ASP A 46 19.35 -46.15 -15.10
CA ASP A 46 19.50 -45.34 -16.29
C ASP A 46 18.76 -45.80 -17.60
N THR A 47 18.59 -44.82 -18.50
CA THR A 47 18.71 -44.81 -19.99
C THR A 47 17.54 -45.09 -20.97
N THR A 48 17.53 -44.23 -22.01
CA THR A 48 17.09 -44.33 -23.45
C THR A 48 15.69 -43.77 -23.78
N LEU A 49 15.56 -42.64 -24.51
CA LEU A 49 15.73 -42.32 -25.96
C LEU A 49 14.57 -42.80 -26.88
N ASP A 50 13.85 -41.81 -27.44
CA ASP A 50 13.46 -41.65 -28.87
C ASP A 50 11.96 -41.59 -29.28
N THR A 51 11.69 -40.56 -30.10
CA THR A 51 10.66 -40.22 -31.10
C THR A 51 9.13 -40.34 -30.89
N GLY A 52 8.42 -39.26 -31.27
CA GLY A 52 7.02 -39.29 -31.70
C GLY A 52 6.30 -37.93 -31.62
N GLU A 53 5.79 -37.47 -32.76
CA GLU A 53 5.25 -36.14 -33.09
C GLU A 53 3.83 -35.79 -32.59
N GLU A 54 3.63 -34.47 -32.41
CA GLU A 54 2.46 -33.59 -32.65
C GLU A 54 1.18 -33.51 -31.76
N THR A 55 0.92 -32.25 -31.37
CA THR A 55 -0.34 -31.51 -31.08
C THR A 55 -1.35 -31.99 -30.03
N ASP A 56 -1.62 -31.16 -29.00
CA ASP A 56 -2.90 -30.43 -28.84
C ASP A 56 -2.83 -29.38 -27.70
N SER A 57 -3.51 -28.25 -27.92
CA SER A 57 -3.65 -27.10 -27.04
C SER A 57 -4.40 -27.43 -25.74
N GLY A 58 -4.01 -26.81 -24.62
CA GLY A 58 -4.93 -26.75 -23.48
C GLY A 58 -4.30 -26.41 -22.14
N SER A 59 -4.29 -25.10 -21.84
CA SER A 59 -4.36 -24.53 -20.49
C SER A 59 -3.20 -24.84 -19.53
N SER A 60 -2.26 -23.89 -19.45
CA SER A 60 -1.32 -23.76 -18.36
C SER A 60 -2.07 -23.56 -17.03
N ASN A 61 -2.32 -24.64 -16.30
CA ASN A 61 -2.71 -24.56 -14.91
C ASN A 61 -1.46 -24.26 -14.06
N SER A 62 -1.04 -23.00 -14.02
CA SER A 62 -0.02 -22.52 -13.10
C SER A 62 -0.69 -21.77 -11.95
N SER A 63 -1.38 -22.52 -11.10
CA SER A 63 -1.78 -22.02 -9.78
C SER A 63 -0.62 -22.23 -8.80
N ASN A 64 0.42 -21.42 -8.91
CA ASN A 64 1.37 -21.26 -7.81
C ASN A 64 0.83 -20.18 -6.87
N ASN A 65 -0.25 -20.52 -6.16
CA ASN A 65 -0.82 -19.69 -5.11
C ASN A 65 -0.03 -19.91 -3.82
N THR A 66 1.19 -19.36 -3.77
CA THR A 66 1.83 -19.05 -2.49
C THR A 66 1.14 -17.79 -1.99
N SER A 67 0.10 -17.96 -1.16
CA SER A 67 -0.63 -16.83 -0.59
C SER A 67 0.30 -16.06 0.35
N THR A 68 0.96 -15.05 -0.19
CA THR A 68 1.67 -14.05 0.60
C THR A 68 0.61 -13.21 1.29
N GLU A 69 0.39 -13.44 2.58
CA GLU A 69 -0.56 -12.67 3.36
C GLU A 69 0.05 -11.29 3.65
N TYR A 70 -0.51 -10.24 3.05
CA TYR A 70 -0.14 -8.86 3.32
C TYR A 70 -0.99 -8.30 4.47
N PRO A 71 -0.48 -7.35 5.28
CA PRO A 71 -1.26 -6.68 6.33
C PRO A 71 -2.34 -5.73 5.79
N PHE A 72 -2.48 -5.65 4.46
CA PHE A 72 -3.48 -4.90 3.74
C PHE A 72 -4.11 -5.77 2.65
N THR A 73 -5.27 -5.36 2.17
CA THR A 73 -6.00 -6.03 1.10
C THR A 73 -6.29 -5.04 0.00
N ILE A 74 -6.01 -5.43 -1.25
CA ILE A 74 -6.43 -4.72 -2.46
C ILE A 74 -7.57 -5.52 -3.08
N THR A 75 -8.65 -4.84 -3.45
CA THR A 75 -9.84 -5.45 -4.05
C THR A 75 -10.19 -4.71 -5.32
N TYR A 76 -10.10 -5.41 -6.46
CA TYR A 76 -10.63 -4.93 -7.74
C TYR A 76 -12.12 -4.56 -7.62
N GLN A 77 -12.51 -3.42 -8.20
CA GLN A 77 -13.91 -2.97 -8.24
C GLN A 77 -14.45 -2.94 -9.67
N SER A 78 -13.70 -2.37 -10.61
CA SER A 78 -14.08 -2.25 -12.02
C SER A 78 -12.89 -1.86 -12.90
N GLY A 79 -13.03 -2.03 -14.23
CA GLY A 79 -12.05 -1.64 -15.23
C GLY A 79 -10.97 -2.70 -15.46
N THR A 80 -9.72 -2.26 -15.58
CA THR A 80 -8.56 -3.12 -15.87
C THR A 80 -8.23 -4.01 -14.66
N ASP A 81 -8.51 -5.30 -14.75
CA ASP A 81 -8.21 -6.29 -13.69
C ASP A 81 -6.72 -6.66 -13.65
N ASN A 82 -6.23 -7.07 -12.47
CA ASN A 82 -4.83 -7.41 -12.20
C ASN A 82 -3.82 -6.32 -12.60
N ALA A 83 -4.24 -5.06 -12.58
CA ALA A 83 -3.45 -3.89 -12.97
C ALA A 83 -2.68 -3.29 -11.78
N TYR A 84 -2.09 -4.16 -10.96
CA TYR A 84 -1.23 -3.74 -9.86
C TYR A 84 -0.12 -4.75 -9.58
N SER A 85 0.96 -4.25 -8.99
CA SER A 85 2.05 -5.07 -8.45
C SER A 85 2.39 -4.62 -7.03
N ILE A 86 2.92 -5.54 -6.23
CA ILE A 86 3.39 -5.27 -4.87
C ILE A 86 4.85 -5.71 -4.80
N THR A 87 5.71 -4.79 -4.37
CA THR A 87 7.10 -5.11 -4.04
C THR A 87 7.32 -4.85 -2.56
N SER A 88 8.25 -5.60 -1.96
CA SER A 88 8.65 -5.43 -0.56
C SER A 88 10.15 -5.22 -0.49
N SER A 89 10.58 -4.23 0.28
CA SER A 89 11.99 -3.96 0.55
C SER A 89 12.19 -3.65 2.04
N THR A 90 13.41 -3.31 2.43
CA THR A 90 13.69 -2.80 3.77
C THR A 90 13.02 -1.44 4.05
N ALA A 91 12.61 -0.72 3.02
CA ALA A 91 11.91 0.56 3.12
C ALA A 91 10.38 0.41 3.30
N GLY A 92 9.86 -0.82 3.21
CA GLY A 92 8.43 -1.12 3.27
C GLY A 92 7.90 -1.70 1.96
N TYR A 93 6.57 -1.69 1.83
CA TYR A 93 5.86 -2.15 0.63
C TYR A 93 5.63 -1.01 -0.35
N THR A 94 5.79 -1.29 -1.64
CA THR A 94 5.37 -0.37 -2.72
C THR A 94 4.30 -1.07 -3.54
N VAL A 95 3.09 -0.50 -3.51
CA VAL A 95 1.97 -0.89 -4.36
C VAL A 95 1.98 0.00 -5.59
N VAL A 96 2.09 -0.57 -6.79
CA VAL A 96 2.04 0.19 -8.05
C VAL A 96 0.80 -0.23 -8.81
N PHE A 97 -0.11 0.71 -9.07
CA PHE A 97 -1.20 0.54 -10.03
C PHE A 97 -0.72 1.01 -11.40
N SER A 98 -0.65 0.12 -12.38
CA SER A 98 -0.11 0.40 -13.71
C SER A 98 -0.68 -0.56 -14.76
N GLY A 99 -0.44 -0.26 -16.04
CA GLY A 99 -1.02 -1.04 -17.15
C GLY A 99 -2.51 -0.83 -17.34
N ILE A 100 -3.03 0.31 -16.87
CA ILE A 100 -4.44 0.70 -16.98
C ILE A 100 -4.79 0.98 -18.45
N THR A 101 -5.86 0.36 -18.94
CA THR A 101 -6.33 0.48 -20.33
C THR A 101 -7.75 1.01 -20.48
N GLU A 102 -8.41 1.29 -19.36
CA GLU A 102 -9.75 1.88 -19.27
C GLU A 102 -9.99 2.48 -17.87
N GLU A 103 -11.10 3.19 -17.66
CA GLU A 103 -11.47 3.70 -16.34
C GLU A 103 -11.48 2.57 -15.31
N THR A 104 -10.64 2.69 -14.27
CA THR A 104 -10.35 1.58 -13.36
C THR A 104 -10.48 1.99 -11.90
N SER A 105 -11.06 1.11 -11.09
CA SER A 105 -11.30 1.34 -9.66
C SER A 105 -10.80 0.18 -8.81
N TYR A 106 -10.04 0.50 -7.77
CA TYR A 106 -9.56 -0.45 -6.76
C TYR A 106 -9.88 0.07 -5.36
N SER A 107 -10.17 -0.85 -4.43
CA SER A 107 -10.28 -0.53 -3.00
C SER A 107 -9.11 -1.09 -2.22
N ILE A 108 -8.65 -0.35 -1.20
CA ILE A 108 -7.61 -0.80 -0.26
C ILE A 108 -8.09 -0.68 1.19
N SER A 109 -7.74 -1.67 2.02
CA SER A 109 -8.03 -1.71 3.46
C SER A 109 -6.87 -2.33 4.24
N GLY A 110 -6.80 -2.11 5.56
CA GLY A 110 -5.77 -2.68 6.44
C GLY A 110 -4.61 -1.71 6.70
N THR A 111 -3.40 -2.23 6.89
CA THR A 111 -2.21 -1.41 7.22
C THR A 111 -1.14 -1.60 6.15
N LEU A 112 -0.75 -0.49 5.51
CA LEU A 112 0.33 -0.42 4.53
C LEU A 112 1.49 0.39 5.10
N ASP A 113 2.57 -0.30 5.49
CA ASP A 113 3.83 0.34 5.83
C ASP A 113 4.67 0.49 4.55
N GLY A 114 4.52 1.65 3.93
CA GLY A 114 5.12 1.99 2.63
C GLY A 114 4.22 2.93 1.84
N ASN A 115 4.19 2.76 0.52
CA ASN A 115 3.57 3.72 -0.39
C ASN A 115 2.73 3.10 -1.50
N ILE A 116 1.87 3.93 -2.07
CA ILE A 116 1.09 3.66 -3.27
C ILE A 116 1.60 4.56 -4.40
N VAL A 117 1.80 3.98 -5.57
CA VAL A 117 2.11 4.68 -6.82
C VAL A 117 0.97 4.42 -7.82
N ILE A 118 0.47 5.47 -8.47
CA ILE A 118 -0.60 5.38 -9.47
C ILE A 118 -0.07 5.87 -10.82
N GLU A 119 -0.08 4.98 -11.80
CA GLU A 119 0.34 5.20 -13.19
C GLU A 119 -0.81 4.81 -14.13
N ALA A 120 -1.84 5.65 -14.18
CA ALA A 120 -3.05 5.37 -14.96
C ALA A 120 -2.98 5.84 -16.43
N GLY A 121 -1.86 6.43 -16.85
CA GLY A 121 -1.70 6.92 -18.23
C GLY A 121 -2.70 8.02 -18.55
N ASP A 122 -3.49 7.84 -19.61
CA ASP A 122 -4.52 8.78 -20.08
C ASP A 122 -5.94 8.35 -19.64
N TYR A 123 -6.05 7.50 -18.61
CA TYR A 123 -7.34 6.99 -18.13
C TYR A 123 -7.68 7.53 -16.74
N ASP A 124 -8.98 7.57 -16.45
CA ASP A 124 -9.48 7.87 -15.13
C ASP A 124 -9.20 6.70 -14.16
N PHE A 125 -8.79 7.02 -12.94
CA PHE A 125 -8.50 6.02 -11.90
C PHE A 125 -9.13 6.40 -10.56
N GLU A 126 -9.71 5.41 -9.88
CA GLU A 126 -10.26 5.59 -8.54
C GLU A 126 -9.60 4.66 -7.50
N LEU A 127 -9.06 5.25 -6.45
CA LEU A 127 -8.60 4.55 -5.25
C LEU A 127 -9.60 4.74 -4.11
N ILE A 128 -10.30 3.67 -3.72
CA ILE A 128 -11.27 3.66 -2.62
C ILE A 128 -10.58 3.23 -1.32
N LEU A 129 -10.40 4.18 -0.41
CA LEU A 129 -9.87 3.95 0.93
C LEU A 129 -10.97 3.38 1.85
N ASN A 130 -10.81 2.12 2.25
CA ASN A 130 -11.79 1.32 2.97
C ASN A 130 -11.28 0.92 4.37
N GLY A 131 -10.94 1.90 5.20
CA GLY A 131 -10.36 1.65 6.51
C GLY A 131 -8.89 1.26 6.40
N VAL A 132 -8.13 2.06 5.65
CA VAL A 132 -6.68 1.85 5.46
C VAL A 132 -5.86 2.83 6.30
N THR A 133 -4.74 2.37 6.82
CA THR A 133 -3.66 3.21 7.34
C THR A 133 -2.44 3.03 6.45
N ILE A 134 -1.96 4.12 5.87
CA ILE A 134 -0.77 4.15 5.02
C ILE A 134 0.30 4.96 5.75
N THR A 135 1.44 4.37 6.04
CA THR A 135 2.56 5.02 6.71
C THR A 135 3.82 4.84 5.88
N SER A 136 4.40 5.93 5.37
CA SER A 136 5.67 5.86 4.65
C SER A 136 6.73 6.69 5.37
N SER A 137 7.93 6.13 5.50
CA SER A 137 9.09 6.84 6.07
C SER A 137 10.20 7.11 5.05
N SER A 138 10.06 6.62 3.81
CA SER A 138 11.05 6.74 2.74
C SER A 138 10.47 7.37 1.47
N GLU A 139 9.23 7.02 1.11
CA GLU A 139 8.58 7.44 -0.13
C GLU A 139 7.35 8.31 0.13
N VAL A 140 6.86 9.02 -0.88
CA VAL A 140 5.57 9.73 -0.80
C VAL A 140 4.46 8.70 -0.57
N PRO A 141 3.67 8.77 0.53
CA PRO A 141 2.65 7.76 0.84
C PRO A 141 1.68 7.44 -0.29
N ILE A 142 1.18 8.46 -1.00
CA ILE A 142 0.39 8.29 -2.22
C ILE A 142 0.96 9.22 -3.31
N ASN A 143 1.60 8.62 -4.31
CA ASN A 143 2.23 9.33 -5.42
C ASN A 143 1.51 9.02 -6.74
N ILE A 144 0.85 10.02 -7.32
CA ILE A 144 0.14 9.90 -8.58
C ILE A 144 1.03 10.46 -9.68
N ILE A 145 1.52 9.56 -10.52
CA ILE A 145 2.45 9.85 -11.62
C ILE A 145 1.70 10.23 -12.88
N SER A 146 0.57 9.58 -13.17
CA SER A 146 -0.26 9.83 -14.35
C SER A 146 -1.70 9.34 -14.17
N GLY A 147 -2.60 9.94 -14.96
CA GLY A 147 -4.04 9.67 -15.07
C GLY A 147 -4.73 10.87 -15.71
N GLU A 148 -5.82 10.67 -16.44
CA GLU A 148 -6.65 11.78 -16.96
C GLU A 148 -7.29 12.51 -15.77
N ASN A 149 -7.92 11.75 -14.86
CA ASN A 149 -8.29 12.20 -13.53
C ASN A 149 -8.02 11.09 -12.51
N VAL A 150 -7.45 11.44 -11.37
CA VAL A 150 -7.34 10.50 -10.25
C VAL A 150 -8.28 10.90 -9.12
N THR A 151 -9.09 9.95 -8.68
CA THR A 151 -10.02 10.11 -7.58
C THR A 151 -9.61 9.26 -6.38
N ILE A 152 -9.48 9.88 -5.22
CA ILE A 152 -9.34 9.18 -3.94
C ILE A 152 -10.68 9.28 -3.20
N THR A 153 -11.30 8.12 -2.96
CA THR A 153 -12.61 8.03 -2.30
C THR A 153 -12.47 7.51 -0.88
N ALA A 154 -12.79 8.33 0.11
CA ALA A 154 -12.95 7.88 1.49
C ALA A 154 -14.30 7.15 1.61
N LYS A 155 -14.26 5.82 1.77
CA LYS A 155 -15.49 5.01 1.84
C LYS A 155 -16.34 5.40 3.06
N LYS A 156 -17.65 5.39 2.89
CA LYS A 156 -18.59 5.71 3.98
C LYS A 156 -18.33 4.82 5.21
N ASN A 157 -18.47 5.41 6.40
CA ASN A 157 -18.29 4.75 7.69
C ASN A 157 -16.88 4.19 7.94
N THR A 158 -15.86 4.64 7.19
CA THR A 158 -14.45 4.31 7.46
C THR A 158 -13.67 5.54 7.86
N THR A 159 -12.60 5.33 8.62
CA THR A 159 -11.55 6.33 8.83
C THR A 159 -10.27 5.81 8.18
N ASN A 160 -9.66 6.67 7.36
CA ASN A 160 -8.47 6.35 6.59
C ASN A 160 -7.36 7.32 6.99
N TYR A 161 -6.14 6.81 7.10
CA TYR A 161 -4.99 7.58 7.55
C TYR A 161 -3.87 7.50 6.52
N VAL A 162 -3.25 8.64 6.25
CA VAL A 162 -2.06 8.76 5.40
C VAL A 162 -1.03 9.56 6.18
N TYR A 163 0.05 8.88 6.57
CA TYR A 163 1.15 9.43 7.37
C TYR A 163 2.41 9.50 6.52
N ASP A 164 2.86 10.72 6.23
CA ASP A 164 4.19 10.97 5.68
C ASP A 164 5.17 11.23 6.83
N ASN A 165 5.88 10.16 7.18
CA ASN A 165 6.91 10.13 8.22
C ASN A 165 8.32 10.30 7.66
N ARG A 166 8.47 10.57 6.37
CA ARG A 166 9.76 10.90 5.77
C ARG A 166 10.43 12.04 6.53
N SER A 167 11.75 12.05 6.52
CA SER A 167 12.51 13.23 6.90
C SER A 167 12.07 14.41 6.04
N ALA A 168 12.03 15.61 6.62
CA ALA A 168 11.70 16.82 5.88
C ALA A 168 12.63 16.97 4.66
N VAL A 169 12.04 17.07 3.47
CA VAL A 169 12.76 17.29 2.22
C VAL A 169 12.80 18.77 1.86
N SER A 170 13.62 19.14 0.87
CA SER A 170 13.66 20.52 0.37
C SER A 170 12.38 20.86 -0.39
N ASP A 171 12.08 22.15 -0.56
CA ASP A 171 10.93 22.59 -1.37
C ASP A 171 11.10 22.31 -2.87
N GLU A 172 12.31 21.99 -3.32
CA GLU A 172 12.58 21.56 -4.69
C GLU A 172 12.17 20.10 -4.94
N ASP A 173 12.00 19.31 -3.86
CA ASP A 173 11.57 17.92 -3.90
C ASP A 173 10.05 17.76 -3.73
N ILE A 174 9.55 16.53 -3.89
CA ILE A 174 8.14 16.22 -3.63
C ILE A 174 7.86 16.20 -2.12
N SER A 175 7.47 17.36 -1.61
CA SER A 175 7.23 17.67 -0.19
C SER A 175 5.75 17.57 0.22
N ALA A 176 5.00 16.58 -0.31
CA ALA A 176 3.61 16.32 0.04
C ALA A 176 3.36 14.86 0.47
N SER A 177 2.36 14.61 1.31
CA SER A 177 1.95 13.26 1.72
C SER A 177 1.11 12.55 0.65
N ILE A 178 0.19 13.29 0.04
CA ILE A 178 -0.49 12.90 -1.20
C ILE A 178 -0.05 13.87 -2.27
N TYR A 179 0.57 13.36 -3.33
CA TYR A 179 1.08 14.18 -4.42
C TYR A 179 0.52 13.70 -5.75
N SER A 180 0.03 14.63 -6.56
CA SER A 180 -0.47 14.35 -7.90
C SER A 180 0.19 15.20 -8.97
N LYS A 181 0.55 14.56 -10.08
CA LYS A 181 0.97 15.23 -11.31
C LYS A 181 -0.19 15.57 -12.26
N CYS A 182 -1.41 15.12 -11.97
CA CYS A 182 -2.63 15.40 -12.74
C CYS A 182 -3.79 15.83 -11.81
N ASP A 183 -4.96 16.10 -12.38
CA ASP A 183 -6.17 16.44 -11.64
C ASP A 183 -6.50 15.43 -10.54
N LEU A 184 -6.64 15.94 -9.32
CA LEU A 184 -6.92 15.14 -8.12
C LEU A 184 -8.31 15.47 -7.55
N LYS A 185 -9.13 14.44 -7.37
CA LYS A 185 -10.45 14.54 -6.75
C LYS A 185 -10.45 13.77 -5.44
N LEU A 186 -10.75 14.43 -4.34
CA LEU A 186 -10.99 13.80 -3.04
C LEU A 186 -12.49 13.76 -2.78
N LYS A 187 -13.07 12.57 -2.64
CA LYS A 187 -14.52 12.44 -2.42
C LYS A 187 -14.92 11.35 -1.44
N GLY A 188 -16.22 11.25 -1.18
CA GLY A 188 -16.83 10.10 -0.49
C GLY A 188 -17.13 10.33 0.99
N ASN A 189 -18.16 9.70 1.52
CA ASN A 189 -18.73 10.03 2.84
C ASN A 189 -17.95 9.47 4.05
N GLY A 190 -16.68 9.14 3.87
CA GLY A 190 -15.77 8.68 4.92
C GLY A 190 -14.94 9.80 5.55
N LYS A 191 -14.01 9.42 6.42
CA LYS A 191 -12.99 10.30 6.97
C LYS A 191 -11.63 9.99 6.36
N LEU A 192 -10.92 11.03 5.95
CA LEU A 192 -9.52 10.98 5.52
C LEU A 192 -8.69 11.90 6.42
N VAL A 193 -7.67 11.34 7.04
CA VAL A 193 -6.70 12.05 7.87
C VAL A 193 -5.35 11.99 7.20
N VAL A 194 -4.81 13.15 6.84
CA VAL A 194 -3.49 13.28 6.20
C VAL A 194 -2.57 14.03 7.16
N VAL A 195 -1.46 13.41 7.52
CA VAL A 195 -0.43 14.02 8.38
C VAL A 195 0.88 14.00 7.63
N SER A 196 1.48 15.16 7.46
CA SER A 196 2.74 15.34 6.75
C SER A 196 3.77 16.03 7.62
N LYS A 197 4.99 15.49 7.67
CA LYS A 197 6.18 16.20 8.19
C LYS A 197 6.85 17.10 7.16
N ASN A 198 6.29 17.15 5.97
CA ASN A 198 6.76 17.97 4.86
C ASN A 198 5.83 19.16 4.66
N ASN A 199 6.25 20.08 3.79
CA ASN A 199 5.59 21.36 3.52
C ASN A 199 4.06 21.22 3.28
N ASN A 200 3.66 20.30 2.41
CA ASN A 200 2.27 20.08 2.03
C ASN A 200 1.70 18.79 2.62
N GLY A 201 0.42 18.79 2.94
CA GLY A 201 -0.33 17.56 3.19
C GLY A 201 -0.75 16.91 1.87
N ILE A 202 -1.44 17.69 1.03
CA ILE A 202 -1.98 17.25 -0.25
C ILE A 202 -1.58 18.28 -1.30
N HIS A 203 -1.04 17.82 -2.43
CA HIS A 203 -0.61 18.66 -3.53
C HIS A 203 -1.05 18.05 -4.86
N SER A 204 -1.56 18.88 -5.76
CA SER A 204 -1.78 18.57 -7.17
C SER A 204 -1.01 19.58 -8.01
N LYS A 205 -0.42 19.14 -9.12
CA LYS A 205 0.17 20.03 -10.12
C LYS A 205 -0.89 20.75 -10.96
N ASP A 206 -2.05 20.11 -11.13
CA ASP A 206 -3.22 20.67 -11.80
C ASP A 206 -4.32 20.95 -10.77
N ASP A 207 -5.59 20.65 -11.08
CA ASP A 207 -6.70 20.97 -10.20
C ASP A 207 -6.78 19.99 -9.01
N LEU A 208 -7.19 20.54 -7.86
CA LEU A 208 -7.55 19.77 -6.68
C LEU A 208 -8.99 20.09 -6.29
N SER A 209 -9.87 19.09 -6.30
CA SER A 209 -11.25 19.23 -5.86
C SER A 209 -11.57 18.32 -4.67
N VAL A 210 -12.43 18.80 -3.78
CA VAL A 210 -12.80 18.13 -2.53
C VAL A 210 -14.32 18.13 -2.41
N LYS A 211 -14.95 16.94 -2.33
CA LYS A 211 -16.41 16.82 -2.34
C LYS A 211 -16.94 15.73 -1.40
N ASN A 212 -17.81 16.11 -0.48
CA ASN A 212 -18.60 15.18 0.35
C ASN A 212 -17.77 14.20 1.20
N LEU A 213 -16.61 14.60 1.73
CA LEU A 213 -15.83 13.85 2.73
C LEU A 213 -15.51 14.67 3.97
N THR A 214 -15.18 13.98 5.06
CA THR A 214 -14.54 14.63 6.22
C THR A 214 -13.03 14.55 6.05
N LEU A 215 -12.38 15.70 5.84
CA LEU A 215 -10.94 15.80 5.60
C LEU A 215 -10.24 16.51 6.76
N TYR A 216 -9.22 15.88 7.33
CA TYR A 216 -8.29 16.51 8.28
C TYR A 216 -6.89 16.49 7.67
N VAL A 217 -6.24 17.66 7.63
CA VAL A 217 -4.87 17.79 7.14
C VAL A 217 -4.03 18.47 8.21
N THR A 218 -2.89 17.89 8.53
CA THR A 218 -1.91 18.47 9.45
C THR A 218 -0.54 18.43 8.79
N CYS A 219 0.08 19.60 8.67
CA CYS A 219 1.48 19.75 8.29
C CYS A 219 2.24 20.22 9.53
N VAL A 220 3.45 19.70 9.77
CA VAL A 220 4.29 20.08 10.92
C VAL A 220 5.61 20.68 10.49
#